data_AF-A0A0B7BX13-F1
#
_entry.id   AF-A0A0B7BX13-F1
#
_cell.length_a   1.000
_cell.length_b   1.000
_cell.length_c   1.000
_cell.angle_alpha   90.00
_cell.angle_beta   90.00
_cell.angle_gamma   90.00
#
_symmetry.space_group_name_H-M   'P 1'
#
loop_
_entity.id
_entity.type
_entity.pdbx_description
1 polymer ?
#
loop_
_entity_poly.entity_id
_entity_poly.type
_entity_poly.pdbx_seq_one_letter_code
_entity_poly.pdbx_strand_id
1 'polypeptide(L)'
;NVSGHVVVKLTKPMKMRSIQLYFEGRAKSHWEVKQGRTKTDYRATEDYINHTVTLYGTGQNSIEHPSGFHSYPFTLHLNQNLPSSFEGRRGYVRYFCKATINRPWKFDEH
;
A
#
# COMPACT_ATOMS: atom_id res chain seq x y z
N ASN A 1 0.57 16.85 0.03
CA ASN A 1 1.73 15.95 0.26
C ASN A 1 1.52 15.20 1.56
N VAL A 2 1.89 13.91 1.60
CA VAL A 2 1.88 13.07 2.81
C VAL A 2 3.33 12.71 3.13
N SER A 3 3.77 12.91 4.37
CA SER A 3 5.12 12.61 4.80
C SER A 3 5.11 11.83 6.13
N GLY A 4 6.16 11.08 6.37
CA GLY A 4 6.27 10.24 7.56
C GLY A 4 7.57 9.45 7.59
N HIS A 5 7.64 8.47 8.49
CA HIS A 5 8.79 7.59 8.65
C HIS A 5 8.34 6.13 8.72
N VAL A 6 9.06 5.24 8.03
CA VAL A 6 9.01 3.81 8.30
C VAL A 6 10.08 3.49 9.34
N VAL A 7 9.64 2.99 10.49
CA VAL A 7 10.54 2.68 11.62
C VAL A 7 10.74 1.17 11.72
N VAL A 8 12.00 0.75 11.69
CA VAL A 8 12.39 -0.66 11.79
C VAL A 8 13.23 -0.86 13.05
N LYS A 9 12.74 -1.72 13.95
CA LYS A 9 13.46 -2.15 15.15
C LYS A 9 13.87 -3.60 15.02
N LEU A 10 15.17 -3.87 14.95
CA LEU A 10 15.73 -5.21 14.85
C LEU A 10 16.54 -5.55 16.10
N THR A 11 16.27 -6.70 16.71
CA THR A 11 17.03 -7.18 17.87
C THR A 11 18.35 -7.83 17.48
N LYS A 12 18.50 -8.26 16.21
CA LYS A 12 19.72 -8.86 15.63
C LYS A 12 19.86 -8.42 14.17
N PRO A 13 21.06 -8.43 13.59
CA PRO A 13 21.22 -8.22 12.16
C PRO A 13 20.36 -9.17 11.33
N MET A 14 19.84 -8.70 10.20
CA MET A 14 18.91 -9.47 9.36
C MET A 14 19.21 -9.27 7.88
N LYS A 15 19.34 -10.36 7.13
CA LYS A 15 19.40 -10.31 5.67
C LYS A 15 18.04 -9.91 5.10
N MET A 16 18.02 -8.84 4.32
CA MET A 16 16.84 -8.35 3.60
C MET A 16 17.23 -7.90 2.20
N ARG A 17 16.31 -8.04 1.24
CA ARG A 17 16.49 -7.52 -0.13
C ARG A 17 16.10 -6.05 -0.22
N SER A 18 15.02 -5.67 0.47
CA SER A 18 14.55 -4.29 0.51
C SER A 18 13.59 -4.02 1.66
N ILE A 19 13.42 -2.73 1.95
CA ILE A 19 12.27 -2.19 2.69
C ILE A 19 11.50 -1.35 1.67
N GLN A 20 10.23 -1.67 1.46
CA GLN A 20 9.36 -0.99 0.51
C GLN A 20 8.14 -0.41 1.20
N LEU A 21 7.70 0.76 0.73
CA LEU A 21 6.47 1.41 1.16
C LEU A 21 5.55 1.53 -0.04
N TYR A 22 4.46 0.77 -0.01
CA TYR A 22 3.40 0.81 -0.99
C TYR A 22 2.33 1.80 -0.57
N PHE A 23 1.82 2.60 -1.50
CA PHE A 23 0.69 3.50 -1.33
C PHE A 23 -0.41 3.10 -2.32
N GLU A 24 -1.62 2.97 -1.78
CA GLU A 24 -2.82 2.71 -2.55
C GLU A 24 -3.87 3.75 -2.22
N GLY A 25 -4.58 4.19 -3.26
CA GLY A 25 -5.74 5.05 -3.15
C GLY A 25 -6.71 4.68 -4.24
N ARG A 26 -7.90 4.18 -3.92
CA ARG A 26 -8.88 3.76 -4.93
C ARG A 26 -10.32 3.91 -4.48
N ALA A 27 -11.20 4.11 -5.46
CA ALA A 27 -12.64 3.97 -5.30
C ALA A 27 -13.10 2.61 -5.83
N LYS A 28 -14.06 2.00 -5.14
CA LYS A 28 -14.84 0.89 -5.66
C LYS A 28 -16.31 1.15 -5.44
N SER A 29 -17.13 0.88 -6.44
CA SER A 29 -18.58 0.94 -6.34
C SER A 29 -19.22 -0.34 -6.82
N HIS A 30 -20.27 -0.76 -6.13
CA HIS A 30 -21.07 -1.93 -6.47
C HIS A 30 -22.53 -1.69 -6.10
N TRP A 31 -23.44 -1.90 -7.06
CA TRP A 31 -24.87 -1.91 -6.79
C TRP A 31 -25.60 -2.84 -7.76
N GLU A 32 -26.77 -3.29 -7.33
CA GLU A 32 -27.61 -4.22 -8.07
C GLU A 32 -28.93 -3.53 -8.43
N VAL A 33 -29.38 -3.71 -9.66
CA VAL A 33 -30.68 -3.23 -10.14
C VAL A 33 -31.55 -4.43 -10.48
N LYS A 34 -32.76 -4.47 -9.93
CA LYS A 34 -33.76 -5.49 -10.24
C LYS A 34 -34.83 -4.92 -11.18
N GLN A 35 -35.11 -5.62 -12.26
CA GLN A 35 -36.19 -5.31 -13.20
C GLN A 35 -36.97 -6.60 -13.50
N GLY A 36 -38.17 -6.73 -12.91
CA GLY A 36 -38.96 -7.95 -12.99
C GLY A 36 -38.22 -9.16 -12.40
N ARG A 37 -38.03 -10.21 -13.20
CA ARG A 37 -37.25 -11.41 -12.83
C ARG A 37 -35.74 -11.25 -13.09
N THR A 38 -35.33 -10.16 -13.72
CA THR A 38 -33.93 -9.90 -14.08
C THR A 38 -33.24 -9.12 -12.96
N LYS A 39 -32.01 -9.54 -12.65
CA LYS A 39 -31.11 -8.85 -11.73
C LYS A 39 -29.82 -8.51 -12.49
N THR A 40 -29.46 -7.24 -12.52
CA THR A 40 -28.23 -6.74 -13.13
C THR A 40 -27.28 -6.22 -12.07
N ASP A 41 -26.02 -6.60 -12.16
CA ASP A 41 -24.95 -6.23 -11.24
C ASP A 41 -24.04 -5.18 -11.91
N TYR A 42 -23.82 -4.05 -11.23
CA TYR A 42 -22.96 -2.97 -11.71
C TYR A 42 -21.78 -2.80 -10.77
N ARG A 43 -20.56 -2.80 -11.34
CA ARG A 43 -19.31 -2.58 -10.62
C ARG A 43 -18.44 -1.57 -11.34
N ALA A 44 -17.73 -0.75 -10.58
CA ALA A 44 -16.66 0.09 -11.10
C ALA A 44 -15.52 0.16 -10.09
N THR A 45 -14.30 0.37 -10.58
CA THR A 45 -13.10 0.60 -9.78
C THR A 45 -12.30 1.70 -10.45
N GLU A 46 -11.76 2.61 -9.66
CA GLU A 46 -10.92 3.70 -10.11
C GLU A 46 -9.73 3.81 -9.17
N ASP A 47 -8.51 3.70 -9.72
CA ASP A 47 -7.27 3.83 -8.98
C ASP A 47 -6.75 5.27 -9.07
N TYR A 48 -6.58 5.93 -7.92
CA TYR A 48 -6.04 7.28 -7.80
C TYR A 48 -4.55 7.29 -7.45
N ILE A 49 -4.11 6.33 -6.63
CA ILE A 49 -2.72 6.17 -6.19
C ILE A 49 -2.37 4.69 -6.30
N ASN A 50 -1.27 4.40 -7.00
CA ASN A 50 -0.66 3.08 -7.05
C ASN A 50 0.86 3.29 -7.17
N HIS A 51 1.52 3.43 -6.03
CA HIS A 51 2.92 3.84 -6.00
C HIS A 51 3.72 3.08 -4.95
N THR A 52 4.91 2.62 -5.31
CA THR A 52 5.83 1.93 -4.39
C THR A 52 7.15 2.69 -4.32
N VAL A 53 7.60 2.99 -3.10
CA VAL A 53 8.90 3.59 -2.83
C VAL A 53 9.79 2.54 -2.17
N THR A 54 10.99 2.34 -2.70
CA THR A 54 12.02 1.55 -2.02
C THR A 54 12.80 2.45 -1.07
N LEU A 55 12.75 2.15 0.23
CA LEU A 55 13.38 2.93 1.29
C LEU A 55 14.77 2.41 1.66
N TYR A 56 15.03 1.13 1.39
CA TYR A 56 16.31 0.48 1.63
C TYR A 56 16.52 -0.68 0.66
N GLY A 57 17.76 -0.94 0.27
CA GLY A 57 18.15 -2.03 -0.63
C GLY A 57 17.68 -1.82 -2.07
N THR A 58 17.89 -2.84 -2.91
CA THR A 58 17.53 -2.81 -4.34
C THR A 58 16.45 -3.83 -4.72
N GLY A 59 16.04 -4.69 -3.78
CA GLY A 59 15.09 -5.77 -4.03
C GLY A 59 15.69 -6.99 -4.75
N GLN A 60 16.92 -6.90 -5.26
CA GLN A 60 17.58 -7.98 -5.99
C GLN A 60 18.46 -8.84 -5.06
N ASN A 61 19.55 -8.24 -4.56
CA ASN A 61 20.49 -8.91 -3.70
C ASN A 61 20.13 -8.66 -2.23
N SER A 62 20.24 -9.70 -1.40
CA SER A 62 20.08 -9.52 0.04
C SER A 62 21.34 -8.93 0.65
N ILE A 63 21.19 -7.86 1.40
CA ILE A 63 22.24 -7.26 2.22
C ILE A 63 21.91 -7.45 3.70
N GLU A 64 22.94 -7.56 4.53
CA GLU A 64 22.75 -7.66 5.96
C GLU A 64 22.47 -6.27 6.54
N HIS A 65 21.27 -6.13 7.10
CA HIS A 65 20.87 -4.92 7.79
C HIS A 65 21.23 -5.02 9.27
N PRO A 66 21.86 -4.00 9.87
CA PRO A 66 22.27 -4.04 11.27
C PRO A 66 21.09 -4.09 12.25
N SER A 67 21.33 -4.63 13.45
CA SER A 67 20.39 -4.49 14.57
C SER A 67 20.22 -3.03 14.99
N GLY A 68 19.21 -2.75 15.80
CA GLY A 68 18.96 -1.43 16.37
C GLY A 68 17.66 -0.79 15.86
N PHE A 69 17.58 0.52 16.03
CA PHE A 69 16.45 1.35 15.64
C PHE A 69 16.81 2.18 14.42
N HIS A 70 16.06 2.01 13.35
CA HIS A 70 16.32 2.65 12.05
C HIS A 70 15.06 3.36 11.57
N SER A 71 15.22 4.56 11.03
CA SER A 71 14.10 5.41 10.60
C SER A 71 14.31 5.82 9.15
N TYR A 72 13.34 5.52 8.30
CA TYR A 72 13.35 5.81 6.87
C TYR A 72 12.30 6.87 6.53
N PRO A 73 12.69 8.14 6.34
CA PRO A 73 11.75 9.19 5.98
C PRO A 73 11.20 8.97 4.57
N PHE A 74 9.94 9.34 4.36
CA PHE A 74 9.32 9.38 3.04
C PHE A 74 8.47 10.63 2.85
N THR A 75 8.30 11.03 1.60
CA THR A 75 7.29 12.02 1.18
C THR A 75 6.63 11.53 -0.10
N LEU A 76 5.31 11.46 -0.11
CA LEU A 76 4.49 11.23 -1.28
C LEU A 76 3.84 12.55 -1.70
N HIS A 77 4.11 12.93 -2.95
CA HIS A 77 3.41 14.04 -3.59
C HIS A 77 2.07 13.56 -4.12
N LEU A 78 1.00 14.16 -3.62
CA LEU A 78 -0.37 13.83 -4.02
C LEU A 78 -0.82 14.80 -5.11
N ASN A 79 -1.48 14.28 -6.14
CA ASN A 79 -2.18 15.10 -7.13
C ASN A 79 -3.35 15.84 -6.46
N GLN A 80 -3.72 17.02 -6.96
CA GLN A 80 -4.70 17.89 -6.30
C GLN A 80 -6.17 17.41 -6.38
N ASN A 81 -6.47 16.38 -7.19
CA ASN A 81 -7.84 15.94 -7.48
C ASN A 81 -8.20 14.60 -6.83
N LEU A 82 -7.84 14.40 -5.56
CA LEU A 82 -8.20 13.18 -4.83
C LEU A 82 -9.55 13.34 -4.12
N PRO A 83 -10.52 12.43 -4.31
CA PRO A 83 -11.74 12.46 -3.53
C PRO A 83 -11.47 12.22 -2.04
N SER A 84 -12.40 12.66 -1.20
CA SER A 84 -12.36 12.33 0.23
C SER A 84 -12.59 10.84 0.46
N SER A 85 -11.99 10.30 1.52
CA SER A 85 -12.31 8.95 1.99
C SER A 85 -13.79 8.80 2.27
N PHE A 86 -14.34 7.65 1.93
CA PHE A 86 -15.76 7.35 2.08
C PHE A 86 -15.95 5.86 2.34
N GLU A 87 -16.92 5.54 3.19
CA GLU A 87 -17.37 4.17 3.45
C GLU A 87 -18.89 4.13 3.34
N GLY A 88 -19.41 3.23 2.50
CA GLY A 88 -20.85 3.09 2.33
C GLY A 88 -21.26 1.72 1.84
N ARG A 89 -22.57 1.48 1.88
CA ARG A 89 -23.16 0.19 1.48
C ARG A 89 -22.85 -0.20 0.04
N ARG A 90 -22.69 0.79 -0.85
CA ARG A 90 -22.52 0.58 -2.30
C ARG A 90 -21.08 0.80 -2.78
N GLY A 91 -20.12 0.92 -1.87
CA GLY A 91 -18.75 1.22 -2.25
C GLY A 91 -17.97 2.02 -1.22
N TYR A 92 -16.73 2.31 -1.56
CA TYR A 92 -15.81 3.08 -0.73
C TYR A 92 -14.84 3.90 -1.57
N VAL A 93 -14.21 4.86 -0.91
CA VAL A 93 -12.97 5.51 -1.33
C VAL A 93 -11.97 5.31 -0.20
N ARG A 94 -10.91 4.54 -0.45
CA ARG A 94 -9.91 4.16 0.57
C ARG A 94 -8.52 4.56 0.15
N TYR A 95 -7.74 5.00 1.13
CA TYR A 95 -6.32 5.28 1.00
C TYR A 95 -5.58 4.57 2.12
N PHE A 96 -4.46 3.93 1.81
CA PHE A 96 -3.58 3.35 2.81
C PHE A 96 -2.13 3.29 2.32
N CYS A 97 -1.22 3.05 3.25
CA CYS A 97 0.15 2.67 2.93
C CYS A 97 0.53 1.36 3.66
N LYS A 98 1.32 0.51 3.00
CA LYS A 98 1.82 -0.76 3.54
C LYS A 98 3.34 -0.77 3.45
N ALA A 99 4.01 -0.93 4.59
CA ALA A 99 5.45 -1.15 4.64
C ALA A 99 5.75 -2.65 4.62
N THR A 100 6.65 -3.09 3.75
CA THR A 100 7.03 -4.50 3.58
C THR A 100 8.55 -4.65 3.66
N ILE A 101 9.02 -5.63 4.42
CA ILE A 101 10.43 -6.05 4.44
C ILE A 101 10.55 -7.32 3.60
N ASN A 102 11.13 -7.21 2.40
CA ASN A 102 11.34 -8.35 1.53
C ASN A 102 12.57 -9.16 1.99
N ARG A 103 12.37 -10.44 2.30
CA ARG A 103 13.43 -11.34 2.77
C ARG A 103 13.72 -12.42 1.73
N PRO A 104 14.98 -12.87 1.60
CA PRO A 104 15.37 -13.84 0.57
C PRO A 104 14.71 -15.23 0.65
N TRP A 105 14.19 -15.64 1.82
CA TRP A 105 13.71 -17.03 2.06
C TRP A 105 12.33 -17.12 2.73
N LYS A 106 11.66 -15.99 2.95
CA LYS A 106 10.28 -15.95 3.42
C LYS A 106 9.46 -15.26 2.36
N PHE A 107 8.41 -15.93 1.88
CA PHE A 107 7.43 -15.31 1.00
C PHE A 107 6.80 -14.11 1.72
N ASP A 108 6.56 -13.03 0.96
CA ASP A 108 5.86 -11.85 1.45
C ASP A 108 4.39 -12.24 1.71
N GLU A 109 3.88 -12.04 2.93
CA GLU A 109 2.44 -12.17 3.22
C GLU A 109 1.72 -10.94 2.61
N HIS A 110 0.90 -11.22 1.58
CA HIS A 110 0.17 -10.22 0.80
C HIS A 110 -1.05 -9.69 1.57
#